data_AF-A0A7C9DVM0-F1
#
_entry.id   AF-A0A7C9DVM0-F1
#
_cell.length_a   1.000
_cell.length_b   1.000
_cell.length_c   1.000
_cell.angle_alpha   90.00
_cell.angle_beta   90.00
_cell.angle_gamma   90.00
#
_symmetry.space_group_name_H-M   'P 1'
#
loop_
_entity.id
_entity.type
_entity.pdbx_description
1 polymer ?
#
loop_
_entity_poly.entity_id
_entity_poly.type
_entity_poly.pdbx_seq_one_letter_code
_entity_poly.pdbx_strand_id
1 'polypeptide(L)'
;FVELCKSDPSVLSDPSLSFFREYLESLGAKLPPAAYAKARASAVDESDEDMADAKPHVEEVEEEEEEEEEDEIIESDIELEGETVEPDNDPPQKMGDASVEVTDEKREASQEAKMQAMEALSEGKLEEAIERLTEAITLNPTSAIMYATRATVYVKMKKPNAAIRDANAALEINPDSAKGYKSRGMARAMLGQWEEAAKDLHVASNLDYDEEIGAILKKVEPNAHKIEEHRRKYDRLRKEREERKIQRERQRRRAEAQAAYEKAKKEEQSSSSRGPGGMPGGFPGGMPGGFPGGMPGGFPGGMPNVDFSKILNDPELMAAFKDPEVMAALQDVMKNPANLAKHQANPKVAPIIAKMMSKFGGPK
;
A
#
# COMPACT_ATOMS: atom_id res chain seq x y z
N PHE A 1 3.01 -19.33 6.27
CA PHE A 1 3.88 -20.16 7.12
C PHE A 1 3.44 -21.62 7.19
N VAL A 2 2.21 -21.94 7.62
CA VAL A 2 1.75 -23.35 7.69
C VAL A 2 1.84 -24.10 6.35
N GLU A 3 1.53 -23.44 5.22
CA GLU A 3 1.71 -24.04 3.88
C GLU A 3 3.19 -24.26 3.51
N LEU A 4 4.08 -23.40 4.00
CA LEU A 4 5.53 -23.56 3.83
C LEU A 4 6.01 -24.80 4.60
N CYS A 5 5.58 -24.98 5.85
CA CYS A 5 5.90 -26.18 6.64
C CYS A 5 5.34 -27.47 6.03
N LYS A 6 4.23 -27.40 5.29
CA LYS A 6 3.64 -28.55 4.57
C LYS A 6 4.41 -28.91 3.30
N SER A 7 4.95 -27.91 2.60
CA SER A 7 5.71 -28.11 1.37
C SER A 7 7.16 -28.45 1.63
N ASP A 8 7.77 -27.84 2.65
CA ASP A 8 9.13 -28.12 3.11
C ASP A 8 9.20 -28.23 4.65
N PRO A 9 9.12 -29.47 5.19
CA PRO A 9 9.24 -29.71 6.63
C PRO A 9 10.64 -29.45 7.21
N SER A 10 11.67 -29.25 6.38
CA SER A 10 13.04 -29.00 6.85
C SER A 10 13.19 -27.59 7.45
N VAL A 11 12.30 -26.66 7.12
CA VAL A 11 12.22 -25.33 7.76
C VAL A 11 12.04 -25.45 9.27
N LEU A 12 11.34 -26.48 9.74
CA LEU A 12 11.16 -26.73 11.17
C LEU A 12 12.44 -27.17 11.89
N SER A 13 13.53 -27.47 11.18
CA SER A 13 14.82 -27.84 11.76
C SER A 13 15.60 -26.66 12.34
N ASP A 14 15.22 -25.43 11.96
CA ASP A 14 15.80 -24.19 12.46
C ASP A 14 15.62 -24.06 13.99
N PRO A 15 16.68 -23.77 14.76
CA PRO A 15 16.60 -23.55 16.21
C PRO A 15 15.60 -22.46 16.63
N SER A 16 15.43 -21.40 15.84
CA SER A 16 14.50 -20.29 16.11
C SER A 16 13.03 -20.73 16.11
N LEU A 17 12.72 -21.86 15.44
CA LEU A 17 11.38 -22.42 15.31
C LEU A 17 11.10 -23.60 16.25
N SER A 18 11.96 -23.80 17.25
CA SER A 18 11.83 -24.86 18.26
C SER A 18 10.51 -24.81 19.03
N PHE A 19 10.03 -23.62 19.42
CA PHE A 19 8.75 -23.44 20.13
C PHE A 19 7.55 -23.98 19.33
N PHE A 20 7.57 -23.80 18.01
CA PHE A 20 6.47 -24.22 17.14
C PHE A 20 6.48 -25.75 16.94
N ARG A 21 7.68 -26.34 16.91
CA ARG A 21 7.85 -27.80 16.90
C ARG A 21 7.29 -28.43 18.18
N GLU A 22 7.63 -27.87 19.34
CA GLU A 22 7.15 -28.31 20.66
C GLU A 22 5.62 -28.17 20.78
N TYR A 23 5.06 -27.06 20.27
CA TYR A 23 3.62 -26.86 20.22
C TYR A 23 2.91 -27.95 19.40
N LEU A 24 3.43 -28.29 18.20
CA LEU A 24 2.85 -29.33 17.36
C LEU A 24 2.93 -30.72 18.00
N GLU A 25 4.06 -31.03 18.66
CA GLU A 25 4.21 -32.27 19.43
C GLU A 25 3.25 -32.36 20.62
N SER A 26 2.99 -31.24 21.30
CA SER A 26 2.01 -31.17 22.40
C SER A 26 0.58 -31.51 21.97
N LEU A 27 0.26 -31.24 20.69
CA LEU A 27 -1.01 -31.59 20.06
C LEU A 27 -1.03 -33.03 19.51
N GLY A 28 0.04 -33.80 19.72
CA GLY A 28 0.17 -35.19 19.26
C GLY A 28 0.53 -35.32 17.78
N ALA A 29 1.02 -34.26 17.12
CA ALA A 29 1.47 -34.34 15.74
C ALA A 29 2.74 -35.19 15.61
N LYS A 30 2.82 -36.02 14.57
CA LYS A 30 4.03 -36.79 14.22
C LYS A 30 4.78 -36.07 13.11
N LEU A 31 5.88 -35.41 13.47
CA LEU A 31 6.70 -34.67 12.51
C LEU A 31 7.68 -35.59 11.77
N PRO A 32 7.97 -35.33 10.49
CA PRO A 32 8.94 -36.11 9.73
C PRO A 32 10.37 -35.91 10.26
N PRO A 33 11.28 -36.90 10.11
CA PRO A 33 12.67 -36.81 10.59
C PRO A 33 13.45 -35.58 10.09
N ALA A 34 13.08 -35.06 8.92
CA ALA A 34 13.64 -33.85 8.33
C ALA A 34 13.44 -32.59 9.21
N ALA A 35 12.40 -32.56 10.05
CA ALA A 35 12.16 -31.48 11.01
C ALA A 35 13.17 -31.48 12.18
N TYR A 36 13.99 -32.52 12.31
CA TYR A 36 15.04 -32.65 13.34
C TYR A 36 16.45 -32.72 12.75
N ALA A 37 16.59 -32.53 11.43
CA ALA A 37 17.88 -32.61 10.77
C ALA A 37 18.78 -31.47 11.24
N LYS A 38 19.84 -31.81 11.97
CA LYS A 38 20.85 -30.84 12.39
C LYS A 38 21.50 -30.27 11.13
N ALA A 39 21.48 -28.96 10.96
CA ALA A 39 22.22 -28.30 9.88
C ALA A 39 23.65 -28.84 9.86
N ARG A 40 24.05 -29.51 8.78
CA ARG A 40 25.44 -29.87 8.55
C ARG A 40 26.19 -28.56 8.32
N ALA A 41 26.71 -27.98 9.39
CA ALA A 41 27.84 -27.07 9.29
C ALA A 41 28.96 -27.84 8.58
N SER A 42 29.32 -27.39 7.38
CA SER A 42 30.49 -27.85 6.65
C SER A 42 31.73 -27.54 7.49
N ALA A 43 32.33 -28.58 8.07
CA ALA A 43 33.68 -28.53 8.59
C ALA A 43 34.63 -28.28 7.41
N VAL A 44 35.29 -27.12 7.40
CA VAL A 44 36.40 -26.82 6.50
C VAL A 44 37.68 -27.27 7.19
N ASP A 45 38.33 -28.23 6.55
CA ASP A 45 39.66 -28.75 6.85
C ASP A 45 40.70 -27.67 6.49
N GLU A 46 41.51 -27.28 7.46
CA GLU A 46 42.64 -26.38 7.26
C GLU A 46 43.73 -27.11 6.46
N SER A 47 43.92 -26.70 5.20
CA SER A 47 45.20 -26.89 4.52
C SER A 47 45.60 -25.60 3.81
N ASP A 48 46.67 -25.00 4.33
CA ASP A 48 47.50 -23.99 3.68
C ASP A 48 48.00 -24.51 2.33
N GLU A 49 47.76 -23.76 1.24
CA GLU A 49 48.80 -23.25 0.33
C GLU A 49 48.18 -22.52 -0.89
N ASP A 50 48.77 -21.36 -1.20
CA ASP A 50 48.77 -20.61 -2.47
C ASP A 50 47.61 -19.66 -2.88
N MET A 51 47.84 -18.37 -2.56
CA MET A 51 47.92 -17.23 -3.49
C MET A 51 46.96 -17.18 -4.70
N ALA A 52 45.94 -16.31 -4.61
CA ALA A 52 45.83 -15.06 -5.40
C ALA A 52 44.37 -14.60 -5.57
N ASP A 53 44.11 -13.37 -5.14
CA ASP A 53 43.01 -12.46 -5.53
C ASP A 53 41.56 -12.98 -5.44
N ALA A 54 40.89 -12.68 -4.32
CA ALA A 54 39.44 -12.74 -4.19
C ALA A 54 38.89 -11.52 -3.40
N LYS A 55 38.27 -10.61 -4.17
CA LYS A 55 37.10 -9.72 -3.96
C LYS A 55 36.78 -9.04 -2.60
N PRO A 56 36.20 -7.81 -2.64
CA PRO A 56 35.36 -7.29 -1.57
C PRO A 56 33.97 -7.94 -1.66
N HIS A 57 33.63 -8.82 -0.74
CA HIS A 57 32.28 -9.41 -0.64
C HIS A 57 31.85 -9.62 0.82
N VAL A 58 32.59 -9.02 1.76
CA VAL A 58 32.34 -9.10 3.20
C VAL A 58 31.51 -7.89 3.68
N GLU A 59 31.68 -6.71 3.06
CA GLU A 59 30.86 -5.52 3.37
C GLU A 59 29.39 -5.64 2.91
N GLU A 60 29.09 -6.37 1.81
CA GLU A 60 27.73 -6.47 1.28
C GLU A 60 26.79 -7.32 2.16
N VAL A 61 27.31 -8.29 2.92
CA VAL A 61 26.49 -9.16 3.79
C VAL A 61 26.30 -8.52 5.16
N GLU A 62 27.31 -7.83 5.69
CA GLU A 62 27.20 -7.09 6.96
C GLU A 62 26.25 -5.87 6.83
N GLU A 63 26.23 -5.16 5.68
CA GLU A 63 25.27 -4.06 5.45
C GLU A 63 23.83 -4.55 5.24
N GLU A 64 23.62 -5.72 4.63
CA GLU A 64 22.27 -6.30 4.47
C GLU A 64 21.72 -6.84 5.81
N GLU A 65 22.56 -7.47 6.64
CA GLU A 65 22.18 -7.94 7.98
C GLU A 65 21.95 -6.78 8.99
N GLU A 66 22.75 -5.71 8.96
CA GLU A 66 22.49 -4.48 9.73
C GLU A 66 21.20 -3.75 9.28
N GLU A 67 20.86 -3.80 7.98
CA GLU A 67 19.60 -3.23 7.47
C GLU A 67 18.36 -4.07 7.86
N GLU A 68 18.47 -5.39 7.97
CA GLU A 68 17.39 -6.26 8.47
C GLU A 68 17.19 -6.12 9.99
N GLU A 69 18.24 -5.86 10.78
CA GLU A 69 18.08 -5.52 12.21
C GLU A 69 17.48 -4.11 12.40
N GLU A 70 17.75 -3.15 11.51
CA GLU A 70 17.02 -1.87 11.41
C GLU A 70 15.59 -2.00 10.82
N ASP A 71 15.16 -3.18 10.35
CA ASP A 71 13.77 -3.42 9.93
C ASP A 71 12.80 -3.52 11.11
N GLU A 72 13.30 -3.68 12.34
CA GLU A 72 12.61 -3.18 13.53
C GLU A 72 12.75 -1.65 13.56
N ILE A 73 12.04 -0.96 12.67
CA ILE A 73 11.48 0.33 13.06
C ILE A 73 10.54 -0.02 14.23
N ILE A 74 11.10 -0.06 15.45
CA ILE A 74 10.40 -0.40 16.68
C ILE A 74 9.16 0.48 16.65
N GLU A 75 8.01 -0.12 16.36
CA GLU A 75 6.72 0.53 16.47
C GLU A 75 6.62 0.89 17.94
N SER A 76 7.11 2.08 18.28
CA SER A 76 7.12 2.58 19.63
C SER A 76 5.70 2.44 20.14
N ASP A 77 5.51 1.64 21.20
CA ASP A 77 4.24 1.43 21.85
C ASP A 77 3.62 2.80 22.11
N ILE A 78 2.62 3.13 21.30
CA ILE A 78 1.92 4.38 21.42
C ILE A 78 1.11 4.32 22.72
N GLU A 79 1.48 5.15 23.69
CA GLU A 79 0.77 5.22 24.95
C GLU A 79 -0.57 5.94 24.78
N LEU A 80 -1.64 5.15 24.68
CA LEU A 80 -3.02 5.61 24.61
C LEU A 80 -3.61 5.68 26.01
N GLU A 81 -4.36 6.74 26.29
CA GLU A 81 -4.94 7.00 27.59
C GLU A 81 -6.40 6.51 27.68
N GLY A 82 -6.84 6.06 28.85
CA GLY A 82 -8.24 5.73 29.09
C GLY A 82 -8.56 4.23 29.07
N GLU A 83 -9.63 3.87 29.76
CA GLU A 83 -10.09 2.49 29.87
C GLU A 83 -10.85 2.07 28.60
N THR A 84 -10.39 0.98 28.00
CA THR A 84 -11.15 0.26 26.98
C THR A 84 -12.01 -0.82 27.62
N VAL A 85 -13.04 -1.25 26.90
CA VAL A 85 -13.93 -2.33 27.27
C VAL A 85 -13.66 -3.50 26.34
N GLU A 86 -13.59 -4.69 26.92
CA GLU A 86 -13.46 -5.92 26.15
C GLU A 86 -14.61 -6.07 25.14
N PRO A 87 -14.34 -6.53 23.91
CA PRO A 87 -15.38 -6.77 22.92
C PRO A 87 -16.41 -7.79 23.43
N ASP A 88 -17.71 -7.49 23.32
CA ASP A 88 -18.75 -8.48 23.61
C ASP A 88 -18.76 -9.56 22.52
N ASN A 89 -18.65 -10.81 22.97
CA ASN A 89 -18.61 -12.01 22.13
C ASN A 89 -19.94 -12.78 22.17
N ASP A 90 -21.04 -12.11 22.51
CA ASP A 90 -22.38 -12.68 22.49
C ASP A 90 -22.83 -13.00 21.06
N PRO A 91 -23.71 -14.00 20.85
CA PRO A 91 -24.33 -14.24 19.56
C PRO A 91 -24.98 -12.96 19.00
N PRO A 92 -24.95 -12.74 17.67
CA PRO A 92 -25.58 -11.57 17.07
C PRO A 92 -27.04 -11.42 17.48
N GLN A 93 -27.42 -10.22 17.90
CA GLN A 93 -28.77 -9.93 18.33
C GLN A 93 -29.78 -10.03 17.17
N LYS A 94 -31.05 -10.23 17.49
CA LYS A 94 -32.12 -10.33 16.49
C LYS A 94 -32.31 -8.98 15.77
N MET A 95 -32.15 -8.97 14.44
CA MET A 95 -32.18 -7.75 13.62
C MET A 95 -33.50 -7.51 12.88
N GLY A 96 -34.49 -8.40 13.00
CA GLY A 96 -35.71 -8.34 12.19
C GLY A 96 -35.47 -8.80 10.74
N ASP A 97 -36.53 -8.81 9.93
CA ASP A 97 -36.48 -9.18 8.51
C ASP A 97 -36.93 -8.00 7.65
N ALA A 98 -35.97 -7.32 7.03
CA ALA A 98 -36.21 -6.13 6.22
C ALA A 98 -37.11 -6.36 4.99
N SER A 99 -37.37 -7.62 4.60
CA SER A 99 -38.28 -7.95 3.50
C SER A 99 -39.76 -7.97 3.90
N VAL A 100 -40.06 -7.96 5.19
CA VAL A 100 -41.43 -8.00 5.72
C VAL A 100 -42.16 -6.69 5.41
N GLU A 101 -43.35 -6.80 4.83
CA GLU A 101 -44.25 -5.66 4.65
C GLU A 101 -44.70 -5.11 6.02
N VAL A 102 -44.46 -3.82 6.21
CA VAL A 102 -44.78 -3.08 7.43
C VAL A 102 -46.12 -2.36 7.24
N THR A 103 -47.20 -2.99 7.70
CA THR A 103 -48.55 -2.38 7.70
C THR A 103 -48.66 -1.27 8.75
N ASP A 104 -49.68 -0.44 8.65
CA ASP A 104 -49.92 0.63 9.62
C ASP A 104 -50.10 0.09 11.04
N GLU A 105 -50.78 -1.05 11.21
CA GLU A 105 -50.94 -1.70 12.52
C GLU A 105 -49.58 -2.15 13.10
N LYS A 106 -48.68 -2.69 12.25
CA LYS A 106 -47.32 -3.05 12.70
C LYS A 106 -46.49 -1.81 13.03
N ARG A 107 -46.66 -0.70 12.31
CA ARG A 107 -45.98 0.57 12.64
C ARG A 107 -46.45 1.07 14.01
N GLU A 108 -47.75 1.06 14.26
CA GLU A 108 -48.32 1.49 15.56
C GLU A 108 -47.83 0.60 16.70
N ALA A 109 -47.93 -0.73 16.55
CA ALA A 109 -47.43 -1.68 17.55
C ALA A 109 -45.91 -1.53 17.79
N SER A 110 -45.13 -1.25 16.74
CA SER A 110 -43.69 -0.96 16.86
C SER A 110 -43.42 0.32 17.67
N GLN A 111 -44.22 1.38 17.47
CA GLN A 111 -44.10 2.60 18.26
C GLN A 111 -44.50 2.37 19.72
N GLU A 112 -45.53 1.56 19.97
CA GLU A 112 -45.94 1.19 21.34
C GLU A 112 -44.84 0.42 22.07
N ALA A 113 -44.26 -0.60 21.43
CA ALA A 113 -43.13 -1.34 21.98
C ALA A 113 -41.93 -0.42 22.25
N LYS A 114 -41.66 0.57 21.38
CA LYS A 114 -40.63 1.60 21.64
C LYS A 114 -40.97 2.46 22.85
N MET A 115 -42.22 2.89 23.03
CA MET A 115 -42.61 3.68 24.20
C MET A 115 -42.40 2.90 25.50
N GLN A 116 -42.80 1.63 25.52
CA GLN A 116 -42.56 0.74 26.65
C GLN A 116 -41.06 0.53 26.92
N ALA A 117 -40.24 0.43 25.87
CA ALA A 117 -38.79 0.38 26.03
C ALA A 117 -38.23 1.66 26.68
N MET A 118 -38.74 2.84 26.30
CA MET A 118 -38.33 4.10 26.91
C MET A 118 -38.73 4.20 28.38
N GLU A 119 -39.91 3.68 28.74
CA GLU A 119 -40.35 3.56 30.13
C GLU A 119 -39.40 2.65 30.92
N ALA A 120 -39.10 1.45 30.41
CA ALA A 120 -38.14 0.54 31.01
C ALA A 120 -36.74 1.18 31.18
N LEU A 121 -36.30 1.98 30.21
CA LEU A 121 -35.04 2.74 30.31
C LEU A 121 -35.08 3.80 31.42
N SER A 122 -36.21 4.47 31.62
CA SER A 122 -36.38 5.47 32.68
C SER A 122 -36.35 4.82 34.07
N GLU A 123 -36.76 3.56 34.17
CA GLU A 123 -36.69 2.74 35.38
C GLU A 123 -35.34 2.02 35.56
N GLY A 124 -34.42 2.16 34.59
CA GLY A 124 -33.10 1.53 34.60
C GLY A 124 -33.10 0.03 34.26
N LYS A 125 -34.22 -0.52 33.75
CA LYS A 125 -34.35 -1.92 33.35
C LYS A 125 -33.84 -2.12 31.91
N LEU A 126 -32.52 -2.25 31.76
CA LEU A 126 -31.86 -2.25 30.45
C LEU A 126 -32.22 -3.50 29.62
N GLU A 127 -32.28 -4.68 30.22
CA GLU A 127 -32.64 -5.93 29.54
C GLU A 127 -34.08 -5.89 29.00
N GLU A 128 -35.03 -5.43 29.82
CA GLU A 128 -36.42 -5.26 29.40
C GLU A 128 -36.54 -4.25 28.25
N ALA A 129 -35.76 -3.16 28.29
CA ALA A 129 -35.71 -2.21 27.19
C ALA A 129 -35.18 -2.84 25.88
N ILE A 130 -34.16 -3.71 25.96
CA ILE A 130 -33.65 -4.46 24.79
C ILE A 130 -34.74 -5.39 24.23
N GLU A 131 -35.48 -6.09 25.09
CA GLU A 131 -36.57 -6.98 24.66
C GLU A 131 -37.64 -6.21 23.89
N ARG A 132 -38.13 -5.10 24.46
CA ARG A 132 -39.16 -4.26 23.83
C ARG A 132 -38.66 -3.58 22.54
N LEU A 133 -37.40 -3.16 22.49
CA LEU A 133 -36.81 -2.63 21.24
C LEU A 133 -36.64 -3.73 20.19
N THR A 134 -36.33 -4.95 20.60
CA THR A 134 -36.24 -6.09 19.69
C THR A 134 -37.60 -6.44 19.11
N GLU A 135 -38.66 -6.42 19.92
CA GLU A 135 -40.03 -6.51 19.44
C GLU A 135 -40.36 -5.40 18.43
N ALA A 136 -40.07 -4.14 18.79
CA ALA A 136 -40.29 -2.98 17.92
C ALA A 136 -39.58 -3.13 16.55
N ILE A 137 -38.35 -3.65 16.54
CA ILE A 137 -37.58 -3.93 15.34
C ILE A 137 -38.20 -5.06 14.53
N THR A 138 -38.67 -6.13 15.17
CA THR A 138 -39.32 -7.23 14.44
C THR A 138 -40.64 -6.83 13.80
N LEU A 139 -41.36 -5.88 14.39
CA LEU A 139 -42.58 -5.32 13.85
C LEU A 139 -42.30 -4.31 12.71
N ASN A 140 -41.25 -3.52 12.84
CA ASN A 140 -40.84 -2.51 11.84
C ASN A 140 -39.31 -2.48 11.65
N PRO A 141 -38.76 -3.40 10.83
CA PRO A 141 -37.32 -3.54 10.63
C PRO A 141 -36.74 -2.45 9.71
N THR A 142 -37.56 -1.57 9.16
CA THR A 142 -37.12 -0.43 8.33
C THR A 142 -37.02 0.86 9.13
N SER A 143 -37.03 0.78 10.47
CA SER A 143 -37.07 1.94 11.35
C SER A 143 -35.71 2.24 11.99
N ALA A 144 -34.96 3.18 11.42
CA ALA A 144 -33.63 3.59 11.90
C ALA A 144 -33.62 3.96 13.39
N ILE A 145 -34.69 4.61 13.88
CA ILE A 145 -34.78 5.06 15.27
C ILE A 145 -34.82 3.91 16.27
N MET A 146 -35.33 2.73 15.89
CA MET A 146 -35.38 1.57 16.78
C MET A 146 -33.99 0.99 17.00
N TYR A 147 -33.24 0.78 15.92
CA TYR A 147 -31.85 0.35 15.99
C TYR A 147 -30.97 1.37 16.71
N ALA A 148 -31.06 2.66 16.35
CA ALA A 148 -30.27 3.70 17.03
C ALA A 148 -30.58 3.79 18.53
N THR A 149 -31.83 3.56 18.93
CA THR A 149 -32.20 3.53 20.35
C THR A 149 -31.65 2.29 21.05
N ARG A 150 -31.76 1.11 20.44
CA ARG A 150 -31.22 -0.14 21.00
C ARG A 150 -29.69 -0.11 21.11
N ALA A 151 -29.01 0.49 20.13
CA ALA A 151 -27.58 0.77 20.19
C ALA A 151 -27.20 1.61 21.42
N THR A 152 -27.96 2.68 21.72
CA THR A 152 -27.74 3.48 22.93
C THR A 152 -27.90 2.65 24.22
N VAL A 153 -28.84 1.70 24.25
CA VAL A 153 -29.00 0.79 25.40
C VAL A 153 -27.79 -0.13 25.53
N TYR A 154 -27.31 -0.72 24.42
CA TYR A 154 -26.10 -1.55 24.45
C TYR A 154 -24.85 -0.78 24.88
N VAL A 155 -24.71 0.49 24.50
CA VAL A 155 -23.64 1.36 25.03
C VAL A 155 -23.73 1.48 26.55
N LYS A 156 -24.93 1.71 27.11
CA LYS A 156 -25.14 1.76 28.58
C LYS A 156 -24.82 0.43 29.26
N MET A 157 -25.06 -0.70 28.59
CA MET A 157 -24.74 -2.05 29.06
C MET A 157 -23.26 -2.45 28.86
N LYS A 158 -22.43 -1.57 28.29
CA LYS A 158 -21.05 -1.87 27.91
C LYS A 158 -20.91 -3.07 26.94
N LYS A 159 -21.82 -3.15 25.96
CA LYS A 159 -21.78 -4.12 24.85
C LYS A 159 -21.49 -3.43 23.50
N PRO A 160 -20.23 -3.03 23.25
CA PRO A 160 -19.88 -2.18 22.11
C PRO A 160 -20.09 -2.84 20.73
N ASN A 161 -19.81 -4.12 20.53
CA ASN A 161 -20.03 -4.81 19.26
C ASN A 161 -21.53 -4.90 18.93
N ALA A 162 -22.37 -5.26 19.90
CA ALA A 162 -23.83 -5.22 19.72
C ALA A 162 -24.32 -3.81 19.35
N ALA A 163 -23.82 -2.77 20.04
CA ALA A 163 -24.14 -1.38 19.73
C ALA A 163 -23.71 -0.97 18.31
N ILE A 164 -22.51 -1.37 17.86
CA ILE A 164 -22.01 -1.06 16.51
C ILE A 164 -22.88 -1.71 15.44
N ARG A 165 -23.30 -2.96 15.61
CA ARG A 165 -24.20 -3.65 14.67
C ARG A 165 -25.53 -2.90 14.49
N ASP A 166 -26.16 -2.52 15.61
CA ASP A 166 -27.40 -1.74 15.57
C ASP A 166 -27.20 -0.34 15.00
N ALA A 167 -26.12 0.34 15.37
CA ALA A 167 -25.85 1.68 14.85
C ALA A 167 -25.55 1.66 13.34
N ASN A 168 -24.88 0.62 12.83
CA ASN A 168 -24.71 0.42 11.39
C ASN A 168 -26.05 0.21 10.69
N ALA A 169 -26.92 -0.67 11.21
CA ALA A 169 -28.26 -0.88 10.65
C ALA A 169 -29.08 0.43 10.66
N ALA A 170 -28.98 1.23 11.72
CA ALA A 170 -29.63 2.54 11.78
C ALA A 170 -29.13 3.49 10.68
N LEU A 171 -27.83 3.52 10.43
CA LEU A 171 -27.18 4.38 9.44
C LEU A 171 -27.36 3.90 8.00
N GLU A 172 -27.53 2.59 7.79
CA GLU A 172 -27.92 2.03 6.49
C GLU A 172 -29.35 2.47 6.11
N ILE A 173 -30.26 2.53 7.08
CA ILE A 173 -31.65 2.97 6.88
C ILE A 173 -31.74 4.50 6.79
N ASN A 174 -31.03 5.22 7.66
CA ASN A 174 -30.98 6.68 7.68
C ASN A 174 -29.54 7.18 7.89
N PRO A 175 -28.84 7.53 6.79
CA PRO A 175 -27.47 8.03 6.83
C PRO A 175 -27.28 9.35 7.59
N ASP A 176 -28.35 10.10 7.84
CA ASP A 176 -28.33 11.39 8.56
C ASP A 176 -28.72 11.23 10.04
N SER A 177 -28.70 10.01 10.58
CA SER A 177 -29.03 9.75 11.97
C SER A 177 -27.91 10.16 12.92
N ALA A 178 -28.01 11.36 13.51
CA ALA A 178 -27.08 11.83 14.55
C ALA A 178 -26.95 10.82 15.72
N LYS A 179 -28.07 10.23 16.17
CA LYS A 179 -28.11 9.20 17.23
C LYS A 179 -27.38 7.91 16.82
N GLY A 180 -27.46 7.54 15.54
CA GLY A 180 -26.72 6.40 14.98
C GLY A 180 -25.22 6.62 15.07
N TYR A 181 -24.73 7.76 14.55
CA TYR A 181 -23.31 8.12 14.66
C TYR A 181 -22.84 8.26 16.11
N LYS A 182 -23.61 8.93 16.97
CA LYS A 182 -23.28 9.06 18.41
C LYS A 182 -23.10 7.70 19.06
N SER A 183 -24.05 6.79 18.88
CA SER A 183 -24.01 5.46 19.50
C SER A 183 -22.84 4.62 18.95
N ARG A 184 -22.56 4.71 17.64
CA ARG A 184 -21.41 4.01 17.03
C ARG A 184 -20.09 4.58 17.51
N GLY A 185 -19.96 5.90 17.55
CA GLY A 185 -18.75 6.59 18.03
C GLY A 185 -18.45 6.29 19.49
N MET A 186 -19.47 6.28 20.36
CA MET A 186 -19.33 5.84 21.74
C MET A 186 -18.86 4.38 21.84
N ALA A 187 -19.49 3.46 21.11
CA ALA A 187 -19.12 2.05 21.15
C ALA A 187 -17.70 1.80 20.60
N ARG A 188 -17.29 2.52 19.57
CA ARG A 188 -15.92 2.49 19.02
C ARG A 188 -14.89 3.02 20.01
N ALA A 189 -15.21 4.10 20.72
CA ALA A 189 -14.35 4.64 21.78
C ALA A 189 -14.14 3.61 22.89
N MET A 190 -15.20 2.86 23.27
CA MET A 190 -15.08 1.78 24.25
C MET A 190 -14.14 0.68 23.76
N LEU A 191 -14.10 0.37 22.47
CA LEU A 191 -13.18 -0.62 21.89
C LEU A 191 -11.76 -0.07 21.63
N GLY A 192 -11.47 1.18 21.98
CA GLY A 192 -10.19 1.81 21.67
C GLY A 192 -9.99 2.17 20.19
N GLN A 193 -11.06 2.18 19.39
CA GLN A 193 -11.05 2.60 17.99
C GLN A 193 -11.15 4.12 17.90
N TRP A 194 -10.12 4.82 18.38
CA TRP A 194 -10.18 6.26 18.68
C TRP A 194 -10.36 7.12 17.42
N GLU A 195 -9.69 6.80 16.31
CA GLU A 195 -9.82 7.57 15.07
C GLU A 195 -11.24 7.49 14.49
N GLU A 196 -11.81 6.29 14.42
CA GLU A 196 -13.17 6.05 13.93
C GLU A 196 -14.23 6.61 14.88
N ALA A 197 -13.98 6.52 16.19
CA ALA A 197 -14.83 7.13 17.20
C ALA A 197 -14.89 8.66 17.06
N ALA A 198 -13.73 9.33 16.93
CA ALA A 198 -13.66 10.77 16.74
C ALA A 198 -14.44 11.19 15.48
N LYS A 199 -14.22 10.49 14.36
CA LYS A 199 -14.93 10.75 13.10
C LYS A 199 -16.45 10.66 13.26
N ASP A 200 -16.95 9.57 13.84
CA ASP A 200 -18.39 9.40 14.06
C ASP A 200 -18.96 10.48 14.99
N LEU A 201 -18.27 10.79 16.09
CA LEU A 201 -18.72 11.79 17.06
C LEU A 201 -18.74 13.20 16.47
N HIS A 202 -17.78 13.56 15.62
CA HIS A 202 -17.82 14.83 14.88
C HIS A 202 -18.99 14.88 13.91
N VAL A 203 -19.26 13.81 13.16
CA VAL A 203 -20.44 13.75 12.28
C VAL A 203 -21.73 13.89 13.09
N ALA A 204 -21.84 13.17 14.21
CA ALA A 204 -22.97 13.29 15.12
C ALA A 204 -23.16 14.74 15.62
N SER A 205 -22.09 15.37 16.11
CA SER A 205 -22.13 16.76 16.61
C SER A 205 -22.48 17.79 15.54
N ASN A 206 -22.12 17.54 14.28
CA ASN A 206 -22.44 18.42 13.17
C ASN A 206 -23.91 18.29 12.74
N LEU A 207 -24.49 17.09 12.87
CA LEU A 207 -25.90 16.84 12.57
C LEU A 207 -26.82 17.32 13.68
N ASP A 208 -26.47 17.05 14.93
CA ASP A 208 -27.21 17.48 16.11
C ASP A 208 -26.25 17.74 17.28
N TYR A 209 -26.24 18.98 17.77
CA TYR A 209 -25.36 19.36 18.85
C TYR A 209 -25.84 18.77 20.18
N ASP A 210 -24.96 18.02 20.84
CA ASP A 210 -25.22 17.39 22.12
C ASP A 210 -23.99 17.56 23.02
N GLU A 211 -24.19 18.12 24.21
CA GLU A 211 -23.11 18.37 25.18
C GLU A 211 -22.38 17.09 25.59
N GLU A 212 -23.08 15.95 25.59
CA GLU A 212 -22.48 14.64 25.87
C GLU A 212 -21.44 14.27 24.79
N ILE A 213 -21.70 14.59 23.52
CA ILE A 213 -20.75 14.33 22.42
C ILE A 213 -19.46 15.10 22.65
N GLY A 214 -19.56 16.38 23.04
CA GLY A 214 -18.40 17.21 23.34
C GLY A 214 -17.57 16.67 24.51
N ALA A 215 -18.22 16.12 25.54
CA ALA A 215 -17.52 15.49 26.66
C ALA A 215 -16.80 14.20 26.26
N ILE A 216 -17.36 13.42 25.32
CA ILE A 216 -16.73 12.20 24.81
C ILE A 216 -15.56 12.55 23.88
N LEU A 217 -15.73 13.51 22.97
CA LEU A 217 -14.68 13.97 22.05
C LEU A 217 -13.41 14.40 22.80
N LYS A 218 -13.54 15.13 23.92
CA LYS A 218 -12.40 15.50 24.78
C LYS A 218 -11.58 14.31 25.30
N LYS A 219 -12.18 13.11 25.38
CA LYS A 219 -11.49 11.87 25.80
C LYS A 219 -10.92 11.10 24.60
N VAL A 220 -11.56 11.19 23.44
CA VAL A 220 -11.23 10.40 22.25
C VAL A 220 -10.18 11.09 21.37
N GLU A 221 -10.29 12.41 21.19
CA GLU A 221 -9.43 13.20 20.31
C GLU A 221 -7.93 13.10 20.63
N PRO A 222 -7.47 13.14 21.91
CA PRO A 222 -6.04 13.03 22.20
C PRO A 222 -5.43 11.73 21.68
N ASN A 223 -6.11 10.60 21.87
CA ASN A 223 -5.65 9.32 21.36
C ASN A 223 -5.72 9.24 19.84
N ALA A 224 -6.80 9.74 19.23
CA ALA A 224 -6.93 9.81 17.78
C ALA A 224 -5.77 10.62 17.15
N HIS A 225 -5.42 11.77 17.73
CA HIS A 225 -4.29 12.60 17.29
C HIS A 225 -2.96 11.89 17.46
N LYS A 226 -2.69 11.26 18.62
CA LYS A 226 -1.45 10.50 18.84
C LYS A 226 -1.30 9.41 17.76
N ILE A 227 -2.37 8.68 17.44
CA ILE A 227 -2.37 7.61 16.43
C ILE A 227 -2.08 8.20 15.04
N GLU A 228 -2.74 9.30 14.70
CA GLU A 228 -2.55 9.93 13.40
C GLU A 228 -1.13 10.50 13.24
N GLU A 229 -0.58 11.14 14.27
CA GLU A 229 0.79 11.67 14.28
C GLU A 229 1.83 10.56 14.18
N HIS A 230 1.64 9.47 14.92
CA HIS A 230 2.47 8.27 14.81
C HIS A 230 2.44 7.75 13.38
N ARG A 231 1.27 7.43 12.82
CA ARG A 231 1.15 6.97 11.43
C ARG A 231 1.85 7.89 10.42
N ARG A 232 1.65 9.22 10.53
CA ARG A 232 2.32 10.22 9.67
C ARG A 232 3.85 10.23 9.82
N LYS A 233 4.37 10.01 11.03
CA LYS A 233 5.81 9.91 11.28
C LYS A 233 6.38 8.64 10.62
N TYR A 234 5.74 7.50 10.82
CA TYR A 234 6.23 6.22 10.28
C TYR A 234 6.11 6.15 8.76
N ASP A 235 5.05 6.68 8.16
CA ASP A 235 4.92 6.77 6.70
C ASP A 235 6.01 7.65 6.07
N ARG A 236 6.45 8.70 6.77
CA ARG A 236 7.57 9.54 6.32
C ARG A 236 8.90 8.80 6.39
N LEU A 237 9.16 8.13 7.51
CA LEU A 237 10.38 7.35 7.70
C LEU A 237 10.48 6.21 6.67
N ARG A 238 9.37 5.52 6.40
CA ARG A 238 9.32 4.48 5.35
C ARG A 238 9.65 5.05 3.96
N LYS A 239 9.06 6.19 3.59
CA LYS A 239 9.36 6.84 2.30
C LYS A 239 10.81 7.29 2.20
N GLU A 240 11.36 7.91 3.24
CA GLU A 240 12.76 8.34 3.26
C GLU A 240 13.71 7.13 3.12
N ARG A 241 13.39 6.01 3.78
CA ARG A 241 14.14 4.76 3.65
C ARG A 241 14.06 4.17 2.24
N GLU A 242 12.88 4.12 1.64
CA GLU A 242 12.69 3.67 0.25
C GLU A 242 13.48 4.56 -0.73
N GLU A 243 13.44 5.88 -0.55
CA GLU A 243 14.20 6.82 -1.38
C GLU A 243 15.71 6.62 -1.22
N ARG A 244 16.19 6.40 0.01
CA ARG A 244 17.61 6.11 0.29
C ARG A 244 18.05 4.82 -0.38
N LYS A 245 17.24 3.74 -0.31
CA LYS A 245 17.50 2.48 -1.01
C LYS A 245 17.59 2.68 -2.53
N ILE A 246 16.64 3.41 -3.13
CA ILE A 246 16.65 3.74 -4.56
C ILE A 246 17.87 4.58 -4.95
N GLN A 247 18.27 5.54 -4.11
CA GLN A 247 19.46 6.37 -4.35
C GLN A 247 20.75 5.56 -4.30
N ARG A 248 20.92 4.68 -3.31
CA ARG A 248 22.05 3.76 -3.19
C ARG A 248 22.14 2.83 -4.40
N GLU A 249 21.04 2.21 -4.81
CA GLU A 249 21.00 1.34 -5.99
C GLU A 249 21.37 2.09 -7.28
N ARG A 250 20.90 3.33 -7.45
CA ARG A 250 21.28 4.18 -8.58
C ARG A 250 22.77 4.52 -8.57
N GLN A 251 23.35 4.79 -7.40
CA GLN A 251 24.78 5.06 -7.27
C GLN A 251 25.60 3.81 -7.60
N ARG A 252 25.22 2.64 -7.08
CA ARG A 252 25.84 1.34 -7.39
C ARG A 252 25.85 1.06 -8.90
N ARG A 253 24.69 1.16 -9.56
CA ARG A 253 24.58 0.97 -11.02
C ARG A 253 25.46 1.95 -11.81
N ARG A 254 25.60 3.20 -11.34
CA ARG A 254 26.49 4.20 -11.97
C ARG A 254 27.96 3.84 -11.76
N ALA A 255 28.35 3.42 -10.57
CA ALA A 255 29.70 3.01 -10.25
C ALA A 255 30.11 1.76 -11.04
N GLU A 256 29.23 0.75 -11.11
CA GLU A 256 29.44 -0.45 -11.92
C GLU A 256 29.60 -0.12 -13.41
N ALA A 257 28.76 0.76 -13.96
CA ALA A 257 28.87 1.20 -15.34
C ALA A 257 30.18 1.97 -15.62
N GLN A 258 30.62 2.82 -14.68
CA GLN A 258 31.90 3.55 -14.78
C GLN A 258 33.09 2.59 -14.70
N ALA A 259 33.08 1.65 -13.75
CA ALA A 259 34.13 0.64 -13.61
C ALA A 259 34.23 -0.25 -14.85
N ALA A 260 33.09 -0.68 -15.42
CA ALA A 260 33.04 -1.45 -16.66
C ALA A 260 33.62 -0.66 -17.86
N TYR A 261 33.29 0.63 -17.96
CA TYR A 261 33.84 1.51 -19.01
C TYR A 261 35.35 1.70 -18.87
N GLU A 262 35.85 1.96 -17.66
CA GLU A 262 37.29 2.11 -17.43
C GLU A 262 38.07 0.83 -17.72
N LYS A 263 37.50 -0.33 -17.34
CA LYS A 263 38.09 -1.64 -17.64
C LYS A 263 38.19 -1.85 -19.15
N ALA A 264 37.11 -1.62 -19.91
CA ALA A 264 37.11 -1.74 -21.37
C ALA A 264 38.15 -0.81 -22.02
N LYS A 265 38.26 0.44 -21.54
CA LYS A 265 39.26 1.41 -22.04
C LYS A 265 40.69 0.94 -21.79
N LYS A 266 40.98 0.34 -20.62
CA LYS A 266 42.31 -0.23 -20.31
C LYS A 266 42.62 -1.45 -21.20
N GLU A 267 41.63 -2.28 -21.49
CA GLU A 267 41.76 -3.42 -22.42
C GLU A 267 42.03 -2.95 -23.87
N GLU A 268 41.40 -1.87 -24.34
CA GLU A 268 41.72 -1.25 -25.64
C GLU A 268 43.12 -0.60 -25.68
N GLN A 269 43.54 0.08 -24.61
CA GLN A 269 44.87 0.70 -24.55
C GLN A 269 45.99 -0.34 -24.48
N SER A 270 45.78 -1.43 -23.74
CA SER A 270 46.74 -2.55 -23.68
C SER A 270 46.83 -3.30 -25.01
N SER A 271 45.72 -3.49 -25.72
CA SER A 271 45.72 -4.12 -27.06
C SER A 271 46.34 -3.24 -28.16
N SER A 272 46.27 -1.92 -28.05
CA SER A 272 46.94 -0.97 -28.98
C SER A 272 48.43 -0.74 -28.71
N SER A 273 48.96 -1.18 -27.56
CA SER A 273 50.39 -1.11 -27.24
C SER A 273 51.23 -2.28 -27.80
N ARG A 274 50.59 -3.29 -28.41
CA ARG A 274 51.28 -4.27 -29.27
C ARG A 274 51.55 -3.66 -30.66
N GLY A 275 52.61 -2.84 -30.70
CA GLY A 275 53.49 -2.46 -31.82
C GLY A 275 52.94 -2.28 -33.26
N PRO A 276 53.26 -1.17 -33.96
CA PRO A 276 53.01 -1.03 -35.39
C PRO A 276 54.01 -1.86 -36.20
N GLY A 277 53.56 -2.92 -36.84
CA GLY A 277 54.41 -3.76 -37.69
C GLY A 277 53.64 -4.56 -38.72
N GLY A 278 53.68 -4.10 -39.97
CA GLY A 278 53.43 -4.92 -41.16
C GLY A 278 52.08 -4.74 -41.85
N MET A 279 52.06 -3.86 -42.86
CA MET A 279 51.22 -4.10 -44.04
C MET A 279 51.78 -5.32 -44.79
N PRO A 280 50.92 -6.21 -45.29
CA PRO A 280 50.98 -6.50 -46.71
C PRO A 280 49.58 -6.49 -47.34
N GLY A 281 49.48 -5.78 -48.47
CA GLY A 281 48.30 -5.74 -49.30
C GLY A 281 47.99 -7.10 -49.96
N GLY A 282 46.70 -7.41 -50.02
CA GLY A 282 46.09 -8.46 -50.83
C GLY A 282 44.64 -8.08 -51.09
N PHE A 283 44.28 -7.97 -52.37
CA PHE A 283 43.06 -7.42 -52.97
C PHE A 283 41.83 -8.37 -52.80
N PRO A 284 40.61 -8.08 -53.30
CA PRO A 284 39.40 -7.87 -52.51
C PRO A 284 38.24 -8.84 -52.87
N GLY A 285 37.30 -9.05 -51.96
CA GLY A 285 36.07 -9.74 -52.31
C GLY A 285 35.17 -10.02 -51.12
N GLY A 286 34.18 -9.15 -50.87
CA GLY A 286 33.13 -9.40 -49.89
C GLY A 286 32.46 -8.15 -49.35
N MET A 287 31.59 -7.53 -50.15
CA MET A 287 30.38 -6.79 -49.76
C MET A 287 30.53 -5.53 -48.86
N PRO A 288 30.24 -4.32 -49.38
CA PRO A 288 30.28 -3.06 -48.63
C PRO A 288 28.93 -2.77 -47.96
N GLY A 289 28.87 -2.75 -46.63
CA GLY A 289 27.64 -2.39 -45.93
C GLY A 289 27.75 -2.50 -44.41
N GLY A 290 28.47 -1.57 -43.78
CA GLY A 290 28.50 -1.44 -42.33
C GLY A 290 29.04 -0.06 -41.95
N PHE A 291 28.12 0.88 -41.73
CA PHE A 291 28.46 2.23 -41.26
C PHE A 291 29.14 2.17 -39.88
N PRO A 292 30.22 2.93 -39.65
CA PRO A 292 30.80 3.14 -38.33
C PRO A 292 30.02 4.26 -37.64
N GLY A 293 29.29 3.95 -36.56
CA GLY A 293 28.54 4.96 -35.82
C GLY A 293 27.48 4.39 -34.89
N GLY A 294 27.90 3.61 -33.90
CA GLY A 294 27.06 3.32 -32.74
C GLY A 294 26.89 4.60 -31.93
N MET A 295 25.71 5.23 -32.05
CA MET A 295 25.34 6.44 -31.35
C MET A 295 25.30 6.19 -29.83
N PRO A 296 26.05 6.94 -29.02
CA PRO A 296 26.02 6.83 -27.56
C PRO A 296 24.84 7.65 -27.02
N GLY A 297 24.01 7.04 -26.16
CA GLY A 297 23.08 7.79 -25.31
C GLY A 297 21.71 7.14 -25.18
N GLY A 298 21.53 6.31 -24.16
CA GLY A 298 20.22 6.03 -23.59
C GLY A 298 19.64 7.31 -23.00
N PHE A 299 18.52 7.77 -23.52
CA PHE A 299 17.80 8.94 -23.03
C PHE A 299 17.11 8.64 -21.69
N PRO A 300 17.27 9.51 -20.67
CA PRO A 300 16.49 9.43 -19.44
C PRO A 300 15.16 10.16 -19.61
N GLY A 301 14.05 9.46 -19.35
CA GLY A 301 12.72 10.06 -19.23
C GLY A 301 11.67 9.32 -20.06
N GLY A 302 10.73 8.66 -19.37
CA GLY A 302 9.56 8.06 -19.99
C GLY A 302 8.75 9.11 -20.76
N MET A 303 8.54 8.87 -22.04
CA MET A 303 7.66 9.68 -22.89
C MET A 303 6.20 9.24 -22.72
N PRO A 304 5.24 10.18 -22.65
CA PRO A 304 3.83 9.83 -22.78
C PRO A 304 3.48 9.62 -24.26
N ASN A 305 3.04 8.41 -24.57
CA ASN A 305 2.09 8.07 -25.64
C ASN A 305 2.37 8.53 -27.09
N VAL A 306 3.62 8.51 -27.54
CA VAL A 306 3.97 8.64 -28.97
C VAL A 306 4.30 7.26 -29.54
N ASP A 307 3.47 6.76 -30.46
CA ASP A 307 3.65 5.46 -31.12
C ASP A 307 4.78 5.54 -32.17
N PHE A 308 6.01 5.27 -31.74
CA PHE A 308 7.21 5.28 -32.59
C PHE A 308 7.14 4.31 -33.78
N SER A 309 6.31 3.28 -33.71
CA SER A 309 6.12 2.29 -34.79
C SER A 309 5.54 2.93 -36.06
N LYS A 310 4.72 3.98 -35.92
CA LYS A 310 4.16 4.72 -37.06
C LYS A 310 5.10 5.78 -37.60
N ILE A 311 6.07 6.25 -36.80
CA ILE A 311 7.10 7.20 -37.20
C ILE A 311 8.13 6.52 -38.11
N LEU A 312 8.55 5.30 -37.73
CA LEU A 312 9.51 4.50 -38.50
C LEU A 312 9.01 4.11 -39.90
N ASN A 313 7.69 4.11 -40.11
CA ASN A 313 7.05 3.75 -41.38
C ASN A 313 6.75 4.94 -42.32
N ASP A 314 7.07 6.18 -41.94
CA ASP A 314 6.92 7.37 -42.81
C ASP A 314 8.31 7.84 -43.29
N PRO A 315 8.65 7.64 -44.59
CA PRO A 315 9.98 7.97 -45.12
C PRO A 315 10.35 9.45 -44.98
N GLU A 316 9.38 10.35 -45.01
CA GLU A 316 9.62 11.78 -44.85
C GLU A 316 9.88 12.15 -43.38
N LEU A 317 9.20 11.51 -42.42
CA LEU A 317 9.51 11.69 -41.00
C LEU A 317 10.90 11.11 -40.69
N MET A 318 11.24 9.94 -41.24
CA MET A 318 12.57 9.36 -41.07
C MET A 318 13.70 10.22 -41.65
N ALA A 319 13.46 10.91 -42.77
CA ALA A 319 14.40 11.89 -43.31
C ALA A 319 14.52 13.12 -42.39
N ALA A 320 13.41 13.57 -41.83
CA ALA A 320 13.35 14.68 -40.88
C ALA A 320 14.11 14.40 -39.56
N PHE A 321 14.07 13.17 -39.03
CA PHE A 321 14.81 12.76 -37.84
C PHE A 321 16.35 12.75 -38.05
N LYS A 322 16.81 12.83 -39.31
CA LYS A 322 18.24 12.94 -39.64
C LYS A 322 18.72 14.39 -39.72
N ASP A 323 17.82 15.37 -39.75
CA ASP A 323 18.18 16.78 -39.72
C ASP A 323 18.36 17.22 -38.24
N PRO A 324 19.57 17.62 -37.83
CA PRO A 324 19.83 18.03 -36.44
C PRO A 324 18.99 19.23 -36.00
N GLU A 325 18.64 20.12 -36.93
CA GLU A 325 17.84 21.32 -36.68
C GLU A 325 16.39 20.96 -36.33
N VAL A 326 15.85 19.98 -37.05
CA VAL A 326 14.49 19.45 -36.83
C VAL A 326 14.40 18.68 -35.52
N MET A 327 15.42 17.86 -35.22
CA MET A 327 15.47 17.10 -33.97
C MET A 327 15.54 17.98 -32.73
N ALA A 328 16.38 19.02 -32.77
CA ALA A 328 16.49 19.97 -31.68
C ALA A 328 15.16 20.70 -31.44
N ALA A 329 14.49 21.14 -32.51
CA ALA A 329 13.20 21.81 -32.41
C ALA A 329 12.09 20.88 -31.90
N LEU A 330 12.05 19.62 -32.36
CA LEU A 330 11.08 18.65 -31.88
C LEU A 330 11.28 18.34 -30.39
N GLN A 331 12.53 18.17 -29.96
CA GLN A 331 12.86 17.93 -28.56
C GLN A 331 12.47 19.13 -27.66
N ASP A 332 12.64 20.36 -28.15
CA ASP A 332 12.22 21.58 -27.44
C ASP A 332 10.69 21.65 -27.28
N VAL A 333 9.94 21.34 -28.33
CA VAL A 333 8.47 21.27 -28.28
C VAL A 333 7.98 20.13 -27.38
N MET A 334 8.66 18.98 -27.39
CA MET A 334 8.30 17.84 -26.52
C MET A 334 8.56 18.13 -25.04
N LYS A 335 9.64 18.85 -24.73
CA LYS A 335 9.93 19.30 -23.35
C LYS A 335 8.97 20.39 -22.89
N ASN A 336 8.51 21.24 -23.80
CA ASN A 336 7.55 22.30 -23.50
C ASN A 336 6.61 22.55 -24.70
N PRO A 337 5.37 22.03 -24.66
CA PRO A 337 4.41 22.18 -25.75
C PRO A 337 4.12 23.64 -26.16
N ALA A 338 4.31 24.62 -25.26
CA ALA A 338 4.14 26.04 -25.58
C ALA A 338 5.22 26.60 -26.54
N ASN A 339 6.37 25.92 -26.67
CA ASN A 339 7.43 26.31 -27.60
C ASN A 339 7.09 25.99 -29.07
N LEU A 340 5.97 25.30 -29.33
CA LEU A 340 5.47 25.00 -30.67
C LEU A 340 5.43 26.25 -31.57
N ALA A 341 4.87 27.36 -31.04
CA ALA A 341 4.72 28.61 -31.78
C ALA A 341 6.07 29.22 -32.22
N LYS A 342 7.16 28.94 -31.49
CA LYS A 342 8.50 29.42 -31.82
C LYS A 342 9.07 28.71 -33.05
N HIS A 343 8.73 27.45 -33.24
CA HIS A 343 9.23 26.61 -34.34
C HIS A 343 8.29 26.58 -35.56
N GLN A 344 7.07 27.08 -35.42
CA GLN A 344 6.11 27.24 -36.54
C GLN A 344 6.59 28.21 -37.62
N ALA A 345 7.47 29.16 -37.29
CA ALA A 345 8.05 30.09 -38.26
C ALA A 345 9.25 29.50 -39.02
N ASN A 346 9.78 28.34 -38.61
CA ASN A 346 10.91 27.72 -39.29
C ASN A 346 10.41 26.90 -40.50
N PRO A 347 10.78 27.26 -41.74
CA PRO A 347 10.25 26.64 -42.96
C PRO A 347 10.63 25.16 -43.11
N LYS A 348 11.70 24.69 -42.45
CA LYS A 348 12.07 23.28 -42.43
C LYS A 348 11.30 22.49 -41.39
N VAL A 349 11.09 23.08 -40.21
CA VAL A 349 10.54 22.37 -39.03
C VAL A 349 9.01 22.39 -39.01
N ALA A 350 8.40 23.52 -39.40
CA ALA A 350 6.95 23.71 -39.42
C ALA A 350 6.16 22.61 -40.17
N PRO A 351 6.52 22.18 -41.39
CA PRO A 351 5.77 21.13 -42.09
C PRO A 351 5.85 19.78 -41.38
N ILE A 352 6.98 19.47 -40.73
CA ILE A 352 7.23 18.20 -40.04
C ILE A 352 6.42 18.12 -38.75
N ILE A 353 6.44 19.20 -37.97
CA ILE A 353 5.64 19.34 -36.75
C ILE A 353 4.14 19.27 -37.06
N ALA A 354 3.66 19.97 -38.09
CA ALA A 354 2.27 19.93 -38.51
C ALA A 354 1.83 18.52 -38.92
N LYS A 355 2.67 17.80 -39.69
CA LYS A 355 2.42 16.41 -40.10
C LYS A 355 2.36 15.48 -38.88
N MET A 356 3.27 15.66 -37.91
CA MET A 356 3.28 14.87 -36.68
C MET A 356 2.03 15.12 -35.83
N MET A 357 1.61 16.38 -35.65
CA MET A 357 0.37 16.69 -34.91
C MET A 357 -0.87 16.15 -35.61
N SER A 358 -0.92 16.15 -36.95
CA SER A 358 -2.06 15.59 -37.70
C SER A 358 -2.15 14.06 -37.64
N LYS A 359 -1.01 13.36 -37.53
CA LYS A 359 -0.95 11.88 -37.50
C LYS A 359 -0.98 11.29 -36.10
N PHE A 360 -0.55 12.04 -35.09
CA PHE A 360 -0.34 11.56 -33.72
C PHE A 360 -1.14 12.33 -32.67
N GLY A 361 -1.74 13.47 -33.02
CA GLY A 361 -2.79 14.09 -32.22
C GLY A 361 -4.07 13.28 -32.40
N GLY A 362 -4.48 12.53 -31.36
CA GLY A 362 -5.74 11.78 -31.37
C GLY A 362 -6.96 12.65 -31.68
N PRO A 363 -8.15 12.05 -31.91
CA PRO A 363 -9.36 12.83 -32.16
C PRO A 363 -9.62 13.81 -31.02
N LYS A 364 -10.04 15.03 -31.38
CA LYS A 364 -10.43 16.08 -30.44
C LYS A 364 -11.53 15.63 -29.49
#